data_AF-A0A2V8PGF7-F1
#
_entry.id   AF-A0A2V8PGF7-F1
#
_cell.length_a   1.000
_cell.length_b   1.000
_cell.length_c   1.000
_cell.angle_alpha   90.00
_cell.angle_beta   90.00
_cell.angle_gamma   90.00
#
_symmetry.space_group_name_H-M   'P 1'
#
loop_
_entity.id
_entity.type
_entity.pdbx_description
1 polymer ?
#
loop_
_entity_poly.entity_id
_entity_poly.type
_entity_poly.pdbx_seq_one_letter_code
_entity_poly.pdbx_strand_id
1 'polypeptide(L)'
;MLTDEETQELFESNLSLAGLLPVRVEIIHNSGEAIDLSKVRFHLRDASGTEWKIIPVKQAIGRILKANGVFAYNPDSRKTFEKEFRAYELDLRSPLTHAERQRRGLIIFLSPKKDPISSPHGLVLTIEGLAQPATLNLN
;
A
#
# COMPACT_ATOMS: atom_id res chain seq x y z
N MET A 1 6.32 -24.56 5.98
CA MET A 1 6.39 -23.09 5.77
C MET A 1 5.23 -22.75 4.86
N LEU A 2 4.45 -21.74 5.20
CA LEU A 2 3.40 -21.23 4.30
C LEU A 2 4.10 -20.69 3.06
N THR A 3 3.53 -20.94 1.89
CA THR A 3 4.04 -20.41 0.62
C THR A 3 3.72 -18.90 0.51
N ASP A 4 4.41 -18.21 -0.38
CA ASP A 4 4.14 -16.79 -0.66
C ASP A 4 2.67 -16.56 -1.08
N GLU A 5 2.07 -17.52 -1.80
CA GLU A 5 0.65 -17.49 -2.22
C GLU A 5 -0.33 -17.64 -1.05
N GLU A 6 -0.13 -18.64 -0.18
CA GLU A 6 -0.99 -18.83 1.01
C GLU A 6 -0.90 -17.65 1.99
N THR A 7 0.27 -17.02 2.07
CA THR A 7 0.50 -15.83 2.89
C THR A 7 -0.18 -14.60 2.28
N GLN A 8 -0.19 -14.49 0.94
CA GLN A 8 -0.89 -13.42 0.23
C GLN A 8 -2.42 -13.55 0.34
N GLU A 9 -2.99 -14.75 0.26
CA GLU A 9 -4.43 -14.95 0.42
C GLU A 9 -4.91 -14.60 1.84
N LEU A 10 -4.19 -15.05 2.87
CA LEU A 10 -4.47 -14.68 4.28
C LEU A 10 -4.27 -13.18 4.53
N PHE A 11 -3.41 -12.54 3.76
CA PHE A 11 -3.18 -11.12 3.81
C PHE A 11 -4.35 -10.34 3.18
N GLU A 12 -4.73 -10.66 1.94
CA GLU A 12 -5.81 -10.00 1.21
C GLU A 12 -7.17 -10.18 1.92
N SER A 13 -7.42 -11.33 2.53
CA SER A 13 -8.70 -11.62 3.22
C SER A 13 -8.96 -10.72 4.43
N ASN A 14 -7.91 -10.20 5.07
CA ASN A 14 -8.02 -9.49 6.36
C ASN A 14 -7.84 -7.98 6.26
N LEU A 15 -7.32 -7.47 5.14
CA LEU A 15 -7.13 -6.04 4.92
C LEU A 15 -8.45 -5.30 4.83
N SER A 16 -9.40 -5.82 4.06
CA SER A 16 -10.72 -5.25 3.89
C SER A 16 -11.42 -5.12 5.25
N LEU A 17 -11.37 -6.17 6.08
CA LEU A 17 -11.88 -6.16 7.47
C LEU A 17 -11.20 -5.13 8.36
N ALA A 18 -9.90 -4.89 8.16
CA ALA A 18 -9.14 -3.88 8.88
C ALA A 18 -9.38 -2.44 8.38
N GLY A 19 -10.19 -2.26 7.34
CA GLY A 19 -10.42 -0.98 6.67
C GLY A 19 -9.24 -0.52 5.81
N LEU A 20 -8.43 -1.46 5.33
CA LEU A 20 -7.20 -1.20 4.59
C LEU A 20 -7.36 -1.55 3.11
N LEU A 21 -7.01 -0.60 2.24
CA LEU A 21 -6.94 -0.79 0.81
C LEU A 21 -5.48 -0.74 0.36
N PRO A 22 -4.85 -1.88 0.03
CA PRO A 22 -3.57 -1.87 -0.65
C PRO A 22 -3.77 -1.45 -2.11
N VAL A 23 -2.96 -0.51 -2.59
CA VAL A 23 -2.87 -0.14 -4.00
C VAL A 23 -1.47 -0.51 -4.48
N ARG A 24 -1.40 -1.43 -5.45
CA ARG A 24 -0.15 -1.79 -6.11
C ARG A 24 0.23 -0.70 -7.10
N VAL A 25 1.43 -0.17 -6.95
CA VAL A 25 1.99 0.86 -7.83
C VAL A 25 3.22 0.31 -8.51
N GLU A 26 3.32 0.58 -9.81
CA GLU A 26 4.50 0.33 -10.62
C GLU A 26 4.95 1.65 -11.24
N ILE A 27 6.21 2.00 -11.02
CA ILE A 27 6.86 3.17 -11.59
C ILE A 27 7.89 2.68 -12.60
N ILE A 28 7.73 3.07 -13.86
CA ILE A 28 8.65 2.70 -14.94
C ILE A 28 9.52 3.92 -15.27
N HIS A 29 10.83 3.73 -15.24
CA HIS A 29 11.81 4.76 -15.53
C HIS A 29 12.27 4.66 -16.99
N ASN A 30 11.83 5.64 -17.79
CA ASN A 30 12.10 5.69 -19.24
C ASN A 30 13.12 6.78 -19.63
N SER A 31 13.80 7.41 -18.67
CA SER A 31 14.77 8.49 -18.92
C SER A 31 16.18 8.11 -18.42
N GLY A 32 17.19 8.90 -18.81
CA GLY A 32 18.57 8.69 -18.35
C GLY A 32 18.88 9.25 -16.96
N GLU A 33 18.12 10.24 -16.50
CA GLU A 33 18.34 10.92 -15.21
C GLU A 33 17.56 10.25 -14.08
N ALA A 34 18.15 10.15 -12.89
CA ALA A 34 17.49 9.57 -11.73
C ALA A 34 16.26 10.40 -11.31
N ILE A 35 15.16 9.73 -10.99
CA ILE A 35 13.93 10.37 -10.51
C ILE A 35 13.94 10.42 -8.99
N ASP A 36 13.90 11.63 -8.42
CA ASP A 36 13.68 11.83 -6.99
C ASP A 36 12.22 11.52 -6.63
N LEU A 37 11.99 10.43 -5.91
CA LEU A 37 10.66 10.01 -5.46
C LEU A 37 10.28 10.59 -4.09
N SER A 38 11.19 11.26 -3.39
CA SER A 38 10.97 11.72 -2.01
C SER A 38 9.89 12.80 -1.88
N LYS A 39 9.62 13.50 -2.98
CA LYS A 39 8.58 14.53 -3.10
C LYS A 39 7.25 13.99 -3.59
N VAL A 40 7.20 12.74 -4.06
CA VAL A 40 5.96 12.14 -4.58
C VAL A 40 4.96 11.97 -3.44
N ARG A 41 3.71 12.37 -3.70
CA ARG A 41 2.59 12.22 -2.76
C ARG A 41 1.43 11.52 -3.46
N PHE A 42 0.75 10.66 -2.72
CA PHE A 42 -0.38 9.89 -3.21
C PHE A 42 -1.62 10.26 -2.42
N HIS A 43 -2.66 10.65 -3.14
CA HIS A 43 -3.96 11.00 -2.60
C HIS A 43 -4.99 10.07 -3.20
N LEU A 44 -5.88 9.54 -2.38
CA LEU A 44 -6.95 8.67 -2.84
C LEU A 44 -8.29 9.26 -2.39
N ARG A 45 -9.22 9.37 -3.33
CA ARG A 45 -10.61 9.78 -3.05
C ARG A 45 -11.57 8.74 -3.61
N ASP A 46 -12.72 8.60 -2.97
CA ASP A 46 -13.83 7.81 -3.51
C ASP A 46 -14.82 8.66 -4.33
N ALA A 47 -15.87 8.02 -4.85
CA ALA A 47 -16.91 8.66 -5.66
C ALA A 47 -17.62 9.83 -4.96
N SER A 48 -17.63 9.87 -3.62
CA SER A 48 -18.22 10.96 -2.84
C SER A 48 -17.26 12.13 -2.63
N GLY A 49 -16.02 12.02 -3.15
CA GLY A 49 -14.94 12.97 -2.90
C GLY A 49 -14.29 12.80 -1.53
N THR A 50 -14.65 11.75 -0.77
CA THR A 50 -14.08 11.53 0.56
C THR A 50 -12.64 11.03 0.43
N GLU A 51 -11.72 11.67 1.16
CA GLU A 51 -10.30 11.33 1.15
C GLU A 51 -10.00 10.11 2.03
N TRP A 52 -9.21 9.19 1.48
CA TRP A 52 -8.67 8.03 2.16
C TRP A 52 -7.25 8.32 2.61
N LYS A 53 -6.94 7.96 3.86
CA LYS A 53 -5.66 8.35 4.47
C LYS A 53 -4.57 7.34 4.12
N ILE A 54 -3.49 7.77 3.50
CA ILE A 54 -2.27 6.96 3.39
C ILE A 54 -1.70 6.68 4.80
N ILE A 55 -1.37 5.42 5.08
CA ILE A 55 -0.75 5.04 6.35
C ILE A 55 0.56 4.26 6.14
N PRO A 56 1.55 4.40 7.04
CA PRO A 56 2.74 3.58 7.03
C PRO A 56 2.42 2.10 7.21
N VAL A 57 3.23 1.23 6.61
CA VAL A 57 3.08 -0.24 6.72
C VAL A 57 3.04 -0.71 8.17
N LYS A 58 3.85 -0.11 9.06
CA LYS A 58 3.81 -0.42 10.51
C LYS A 58 2.43 -0.19 11.14
N GLN A 59 1.71 0.85 10.73
CA GLN A 59 0.36 1.11 11.22
C GLN A 59 -0.65 0.13 10.63
N ALA A 60 -0.51 -0.22 9.34
CA ALA A 60 -1.35 -1.22 8.68
C ALA A 60 -1.25 -2.59 9.38
N ILE A 61 -0.04 -3.07 9.68
CA ILE A 61 0.23 -4.31 10.46
C ILE A 61 -0.56 -4.30 11.77
N GLY A 62 -0.44 -3.23 12.55
CA GLY A 62 -1.12 -3.11 13.84
C GLY A 62 -2.65 -3.21 13.72
N ARG A 63 -3.21 -2.73 12.60
CA ARG A 63 -4.65 -2.85 12.33
C ARG A 63 -5.06 -4.26 11.91
N ILE A 64 -4.28 -4.93 11.06
CA ILE A 64 -4.53 -6.32 10.65
C ILE A 64 -4.56 -7.23 11.88
N LEU A 65 -3.53 -7.12 12.74
CA LEU A 65 -3.46 -7.90 13.99
C LEU A 65 -4.66 -7.63 14.91
N LYS A 66 -5.11 -6.38 15.01
CA LYS A 66 -6.28 -6.01 15.82
C LYS A 66 -7.58 -6.55 15.23
N ALA A 67 -7.78 -6.44 13.91
CA ALA A 67 -9.00 -6.85 13.23
C ALA A 67 -9.21 -8.37 13.29
N ASN A 68 -8.12 -9.13 13.21
CA ASN A 68 -8.18 -10.60 13.30
C ASN A 68 -8.35 -11.12 14.74
N GLY A 69 -8.40 -10.24 15.76
CA GLY A 69 -8.54 -10.64 17.16
C GLY A 69 -7.40 -11.54 17.68
N VAL A 70 -6.27 -11.59 16.97
CA VAL A 70 -5.23 -12.58 17.25
C VAL A 70 -4.29 -12.07 18.35
N PHE A 71 -4.63 -12.43 19.59
CA PHE A 71 -3.71 -12.33 20.73
C PHE A 71 -2.71 -13.49 20.79
N ALA A 72 -2.90 -14.52 19.94
CA ALA A 72 -2.20 -15.81 20.02
C ALA A 72 -1.12 -16.03 18.93
N TYR A 73 -0.71 -15.00 18.19
CA TYR A 73 0.44 -15.14 17.28
C TYR A 73 1.69 -15.43 18.12
N ASN A 74 2.36 -16.56 17.87
CA ASN A 74 3.72 -16.75 18.35
C ASN A 74 4.56 -15.52 17.92
N PRO A 75 5.32 -14.90 18.84
CA PRO A 75 6.20 -13.76 18.54
C PRO A 75 7.04 -13.91 17.27
N ASP A 76 7.50 -15.13 16.95
CA ASP A 76 8.31 -15.38 15.76
C ASP A 76 7.50 -15.26 14.47
N SER A 77 6.31 -15.85 14.42
CA SER A 77 5.40 -15.72 13.28
C SER A 77 4.97 -14.28 13.05
N ARG A 78 4.78 -13.51 14.13
CA ARG A 78 4.52 -12.06 14.02
C ARG A 78 5.70 -11.34 13.40
N LYS A 79 6.93 -11.59 13.84
CA LYS A 79 8.14 -10.95 13.26
C LYS A 79 8.31 -11.29 11.79
N THR A 80 8.06 -12.54 11.41
CA THR A 80 8.10 -12.99 10.01
C THR A 80 7.07 -12.24 9.17
N PHE A 81 5.81 -12.20 9.62
CA PHE A 81 4.75 -11.42 8.95
C PHE A 81 5.11 -9.94 8.83
N GLU A 82 5.62 -9.31 9.90
CA GLU A 82 6.04 -7.91 9.86
C GLU A 82 7.17 -7.66 8.85
N LYS A 83 8.11 -8.60 8.72
CA LYS A 83 9.23 -8.52 7.76
C LYS A 83 8.74 -8.68 6.34
N GLU A 84 7.97 -9.72 6.07
CA GLU A 84 7.43 -10.03 4.74
C GLU A 84 6.51 -8.91 4.27
N PHE A 85 5.63 -8.42 5.14
CA PHE A 85 4.70 -7.37 4.76
C PHE A 85 5.39 -6.04 4.44
N ARG A 86 6.49 -5.72 5.13
CA ARG A 86 7.33 -4.55 4.80
C ARG A 86 8.10 -4.70 3.49
N ALA A 87 8.40 -5.92 3.05
CA ALA A 87 9.11 -6.13 1.79
C ALA A 87 8.29 -5.64 0.57
N TYR A 88 6.96 -5.52 0.73
CA TYR A 88 6.08 -4.98 -0.29
C TYR A 88 5.91 -3.46 -0.22
N GLU A 89 6.46 -2.74 0.77
CA GLU A 89 6.32 -1.28 0.86
C GLU A 89 6.99 -0.59 -0.34
N LEU A 90 6.28 0.34 -0.98
CA LEU A 90 6.89 1.13 -2.05
C LEU A 90 7.97 2.06 -1.48
N ASP A 91 9.23 1.86 -1.88
CA ASP A 91 10.31 2.76 -1.50
C ASP A 91 10.23 4.08 -2.28
N LEU A 92 9.87 5.15 -1.58
CA LEU A 92 9.86 6.53 -2.09
C LEU A 92 11.04 7.35 -1.59
N ARG A 93 11.91 6.80 -0.73
CA ARG A 93 13.04 7.52 -0.14
C ARG A 93 14.26 7.50 -1.03
N SER A 94 14.48 6.38 -1.70
CA SER A 94 15.58 6.25 -2.65
C SER A 94 15.18 6.82 -4.01
N PRO A 95 16.08 7.50 -4.74
CA PRO A 95 15.81 7.86 -6.12
C PRO A 95 15.63 6.59 -6.98
N LEU A 96 14.81 6.67 -8.01
CA LEU A 96 14.69 5.61 -9.02
C LEU A 96 15.73 5.86 -10.12
N THR A 97 16.62 4.90 -10.32
CA THR A 97 17.75 5.04 -11.25
C THR A 97 17.51 4.31 -12.56
N HIS A 98 18.21 4.72 -13.62
CA HIS A 98 18.15 4.06 -14.92
C HIS A 98 18.60 2.60 -14.88
N ALA A 99 19.50 2.25 -13.96
CA ALA A 99 19.93 0.86 -13.76
C ALA A 99 18.81 -0.01 -13.18
N GLU A 100 17.98 0.56 -12.30
CA GLU A 100 16.85 -0.13 -11.68
C GLU A 100 15.68 -0.32 -12.67
N ARG A 101 15.46 0.64 -13.58
CA ARG A 101 14.43 0.68 -14.64
C ARG A 101 12.97 0.68 -14.17
N GLN A 102 12.64 -0.01 -13.08
CA GLN A 102 11.29 -0.13 -12.57
C GLN A 102 11.29 -0.30 -11.06
N ARG A 103 10.30 0.27 -10.39
CA ARG A 103 10.05 0.05 -8.96
C ARG A 103 8.59 -0.30 -8.73
N ARG A 104 8.36 -1.35 -7.94
CA ARG A 104 7.03 -1.84 -7.59
C ARG A 104 6.88 -1.88 -6.08
N GLY A 105 5.67 -1.64 -5.62
CA GLY A 105 5.34 -1.75 -4.21
C GLY A 105 3.87 -1.44 -3.93
N LEU A 106 3.52 -1.51 -2.66
CA LEU A 106 2.20 -1.24 -2.14
C LEU A 106 2.20 0.11 -1.44
N ILE A 107 1.12 0.83 -1.65
CA ILE A 107 0.70 1.97 -0.84
C ILE A 107 -0.57 1.57 -0.13
N ILE A 108 -0.62 1.79 1.18
CA ILE A 108 -1.75 1.36 2.00
C ILE A 108 -2.61 2.58 2.36
N PHE A 109 -3.87 2.54 1.97
CA PHE A 109 -4.87 3.53 2.34
C PHE A 109 -5.79 2.99 3.42
N LEU A 110 -6.15 3.84 4.37
CA LEU A 110 -7.14 3.59 5.40
C LEU A 110 -8.46 4.22 4.98
N SER A 111 -9.51 3.41 5.02
CA SER A 111 -10.87 3.84 4.74
C SER A 111 -11.32 4.99 5.67
N PRO A 112 -12.24 5.84 5.19
CA PRO A 112 -12.91 6.81 6.05
C PRO A 112 -13.53 6.11 7.26
N LYS A 113 -13.45 6.75 8.44
CA LYS A 113 -13.90 6.19 9.73
C LYS A 113 -13.26 4.86 10.15
N LYS A 114 -12.34 4.31 9.35
CA LYS A 114 -11.61 3.06 9.59
C LYS A 114 -12.52 1.81 9.52
N ASP A 115 -13.62 1.93 8.78
CA ASP A 115 -14.63 0.89 8.61
C ASP A 115 -14.16 -0.20 7.63
N PRO A 116 -14.64 -1.45 7.76
CA PRO A 116 -14.37 -2.49 6.79
C PRO A 116 -14.74 -2.08 5.36
N ILE A 117 -13.96 -2.54 4.38
CA ILE A 117 -14.16 -2.21 2.97
C ILE A 117 -14.93 -3.35 2.31
N SER A 118 -16.18 -3.11 1.95
CA SER A 118 -17.03 -4.15 1.31
C SER A 118 -16.88 -4.16 -0.20
N SER A 119 -16.94 -3.00 -0.85
CA SER A 119 -16.70 -2.82 -2.28
C SER A 119 -16.36 -1.35 -2.55
N PRO A 120 -15.07 -0.99 -2.70
CA PRO A 120 -14.72 0.38 -2.98
C PRO A 120 -15.04 0.70 -4.44
N HIS A 121 -15.66 1.85 -4.72
CA HIS A 121 -16.06 2.25 -6.07
C HIS A 121 -15.74 3.72 -6.34
N GLY A 122 -15.49 4.05 -7.62
CA GLY A 122 -15.15 5.40 -8.07
C GLY A 122 -13.88 5.93 -7.39
N LEU A 123 -12.91 5.04 -7.18
CA LEU A 123 -11.64 5.40 -6.57
C LEU A 123 -10.77 6.16 -7.57
N VAL A 124 -10.33 7.35 -7.17
CA VAL A 124 -9.45 8.21 -7.95
C VAL A 124 -8.15 8.39 -7.17
N LEU A 125 -7.06 7.89 -7.74
CA LEU A 125 -5.70 8.07 -7.23
C LEU A 125 -5.06 9.28 -7.93
N THR A 126 -4.65 10.26 -7.15
CA THR A 126 -3.87 11.42 -7.62
C THR A 126 -2.44 11.31 -7.11
N ILE A 127 -1.48 11.52 -8.01
CA ILE A 127 -0.05 11.46 -7.75
C ILE A 127 0.53 12.85 -8.01
N GLU A 128 1.05 13.47 -6.96
CA GLU A 128 1.67 14.80 -6.99
C GLU A 128 3.18 14.71 -6.76
N GLY A 129 3.89 15.82 -6.98
CA GLY A 129 5.35 15.90 -6.81
C GLY A 129 6.15 15.36 -8.00
N LEU A 130 5.47 14.90 -9.05
CA LEU A 130 6.02 14.64 -10.37
C LEU A 130 6.09 15.95 -11.19
N ALA A 131 6.85 15.95 -12.28
CA ALA A 131 6.91 17.08 -13.22
C ALA A 131 5.53 17.46 -13.78
N GLN A 132 4.66 16.46 -13.97
CA GLN A 132 3.24 16.62 -14.24
C GLN A 132 2.47 15.71 -13.28
N PRO A 133 1.52 16.24 -12.47
CA PRO A 133 0.66 15.41 -11.65
C PRO A 133 -0.12 14.40 -12.50
N ALA A 134 -0.29 13.19 -11.98
CA ALA A 134 -1.04 12.13 -12.65
C ALA A 134 -2.32 11.82 -11.87
N THR A 135 -3.40 11.48 -12.57
CA THR A 135 -4.66 11.03 -11.97
C THR A 135 -5.12 9.75 -12.65
N LEU A 136 -5.46 8.74 -11.86
CA LEU A 136 -5.81 7.40 -12.31
C LEU A 136 -7.12 6.96 -11.64
N ASN A 137 -8.07 6.46 -12.42
CA ASN A 137 -9.22 5.74 -11.89
C ASN A 137 -8.79 4.30 -11.62
N LEU A 138 -9.06 3.77 -10.43
CA LEU A 138 -8.67 2.41 -10.05
C LEU A 138 -9.73 1.35 -10.39
N ASN A 139 -10.87 1.78 -10.94
CA ASN A 139 -12.06 0.96 -11.21
C ASN A 139 -12.75 1.41 -12.51
#